data_AF-A0A7V3PSX4-F1
#
_entry.id   AF-A0A7V3PSX4-F1
#
_cell.length_a   1.000
_cell.length_b   1.000
_cell.length_c   1.000
_cell.angle_alpha   90.00
_cell.angle_beta   90.00
_cell.angle_gamma   90.00
#
_symmetry.space_group_name_H-M   'P 1'
#
loop_
_entity.id
_entity.type
_entity.pdbx_description
1 polymer ?
#
loop_
_entity_poly.entity_id
_entity_poly.type
_entity_poly.pdbx_seq_one_letter_code
_entity_poly.pdbx_strand_id
1 'polypeptide(L)'
;MKVTRQNQKKNQPLTAIQKIEKLGKKVASMTQAELARAIGVSRERIRQLVPRMKIKPGKRIVAWHRTVSKPQRVAMLKMHENGVPLSTIAQKYGVSEYHVREAIRLTRIELNIPRGRGRPRKNK
;
A
#
# COMPACT_ATOMS: atom_id res chain seq x y z
N MET A 1 -53.08 13.40 19.27
CA MET A 1 -52.05 14.33 18.76
C MET A 1 -50.99 13.54 17.99
N LYS A 2 -50.88 13.74 16.66
CA LYS A 2 -49.88 13.04 15.83
C LYS A 2 -48.55 13.81 15.90
N VAL A 3 -47.59 13.31 16.67
CA VAL A 3 -46.23 13.87 16.71
C VAL A 3 -45.58 13.64 15.35
N THR A 4 -45.37 14.73 14.61
CA THR A 4 -44.76 14.75 13.28
C THR A 4 -43.31 14.23 13.36
N ARG A 5 -43.06 13.05 12.78
CA ARG A 5 -41.74 12.38 12.65
C ARG A 5 -40.65 13.20 11.93
N GLN A 6 -40.94 14.42 11.49
CA GLN A 6 -40.08 15.18 10.59
C GLN A 6 -38.96 15.97 11.29
N ASN A 7 -39.04 16.18 12.61
CA ASN A 7 -38.10 17.08 13.30
C ASN A 7 -36.78 16.41 13.77
N GLN A 8 -36.65 15.08 13.67
CA GLN A 8 -35.43 14.37 14.13
C GLN A 8 -34.33 14.25 13.07
N LYS A 9 -34.57 14.61 11.80
CA LYS A 9 -33.57 14.49 10.72
C LYS A 9 -32.52 15.60 10.68
N LYS A 10 -32.74 16.74 11.34
CA LYS A 10 -31.88 17.94 11.19
C LYS A 10 -30.52 17.86 11.90
N ASN A 11 -30.31 16.92 12.82
CA ASN A 11 -29.09 16.83 13.62
C ASN A 11 -28.36 15.48 13.55
N GLN A 12 -28.65 14.63 12.55
CA GLN A 12 -27.86 13.42 12.39
C GLN A 12 -26.47 13.75 11.82
N PRO A 13 -25.39 13.24 12.41
CA PRO A 13 -24.06 13.44 11.86
C PRO A 13 -24.01 12.84 10.45
N LEU A 14 -23.45 13.60 9.49
CA LEU A 14 -23.31 13.16 8.11
C LEU A 14 -22.67 11.78 8.05
N THR A 15 -23.29 10.87 7.31
CA THR A 15 -22.74 9.53 7.08
C THR A 15 -21.42 9.64 6.31
N ALA A 16 -20.56 8.62 6.43
CA ALA A 16 -19.30 8.58 5.70
C ALA A 16 -19.49 8.76 4.19
N ILE A 17 -20.55 8.19 3.61
CA ILE A 17 -20.88 8.34 2.18
C ILE A 17 -21.20 9.80 1.83
N GLN A 18 -22.04 10.47 2.63
CA GLN A 18 -22.37 11.88 2.40
C GLN A 18 -21.15 12.79 2.53
N LYS A 19 -20.25 12.50 3.48
CA LYS A 19 -18.97 13.22 3.61
C LYS A 19 -18.07 13.00 2.39
N ILE A 20 -18.05 11.80 1.80
CA ILE A 20 -17.34 11.51 0.54
C ILE A 20 -17.97 12.27 -0.63
N GLU A 21 -19.30 12.29 -0.73
CA GLU A 21 -19.99 13.03 -1.80
C GLU A 21 -19.70 14.53 -1.74
N LYS A 22 -19.59 15.11 -0.53
CA LYS A 22 -19.21 16.52 -0.33
C LYS A 22 -17.80 16.84 -0.84
N LEU A 23 -16.88 15.86 -0.85
CA LEU A 23 -15.53 16.03 -1.42
C LEU A 23 -15.52 15.99 -2.95
N GLY A 24 -16.55 15.42 -3.59
CA GLY A 24 -16.75 15.44 -5.03
C GLY A 24 -15.55 14.90 -5.82
N LYS A 25 -15.10 15.66 -6.83
CA LYS A 25 -14.00 15.26 -7.74
C LYS A 25 -12.65 15.07 -7.04
N LYS A 26 -12.43 15.68 -5.86
CA LYS A 26 -11.18 15.53 -5.10
C LYS A 26 -10.96 14.10 -4.60
N VAL A 27 -12.02 13.29 -4.49
CA VAL A 27 -11.92 11.89 -4.07
C VAL A 27 -11.00 11.10 -5.02
N ALA A 28 -11.03 11.37 -6.32
CA ALA A 28 -10.26 10.64 -7.32
C ALA A 28 -8.74 10.86 -7.22
N SER A 29 -8.30 12.02 -6.74
CA SER A 29 -6.87 12.29 -6.54
C SER A 29 -6.34 11.76 -5.21
N MET A 30 -7.21 11.52 -4.22
CA MET A 30 -6.81 11.06 -2.89
C MET A 30 -6.71 9.54 -2.84
N THR A 31 -5.67 9.05 -2.17
CA THR A 31 -5.58 7.64 -1.79
C THR A 31 -6.67 7.29 -0.78
N GLN A 32 -7.03 6.01 -0.65
CA GLN A 32 -7.99 5.55 0.36
C GLN A 32 -7.59 5.95 1.79
N ALA A 33 -6.28 6.05 2.08
CA ALA A 33 -5.77 6.44 3.39
C ALA A 33 -5.94 7.95 3.63
N GLU A 34 -5.70 8.78 2.62
CA GLU A 34 -5.94 10.22 2.71
C GLU A 34 -7.43 10.53 2.82
N LEU A 35 -8.26 9.83 2.04
CA LEU A 35 -9.71 9.93 2.11
C LEU A 35 -10.23 9.56 3.51
N ALA A 36 -9.73 8.46 4.08
CA ALA A 36 -10.04 8.04 5.44
C ALA A 36 -9.71 9.12 6.47
N ARG A 37 -8.53 9.76 6.38
CA ARG A 37 -8.13 10.87 7.24
C ARG A 37 -9.01 12.10 7.06
N ALA A 38 -9.34 12.47 5.82
CA ALA A 38 -10.14 13.65 5.52
C ALA A 38 -11.58 13.57 6.08
N ILE A 39 -12.13 12.36 6.16
CA ILE A 39 -13.53 12.12 6.59
C ILE A 39 -13.63 11.70 8.07
N GLY A 40 -12.50 11.26 8.65
CA GLY A 40 -12.44 10.76 10.03
C GLY A 40 -13.00 9.34 10.17
N VAL A 41 -12.70 8.46 9.21
CA VAL A 41 -13.13 7.05 9.25
C VAL A 41 -11.96 6.10 9.04
N SER A 42 -12.13 4.83 9.40
CA SER A 42 -11.09 3.84 9.15
C SER A 42 -10.89 3.59 7.65
N ARG A 43 -9.65 3.29 7.26
CA ARG A 43 -9.32 2.88 5.88
C ARG A 43 -10.11 1.65 5.44
N GLU A 44 -10.34 0.72 6.35
CA GLU A 44 -11.14 -0.47 6.09
C GLU A 44 -12.60 -0.12 5.79
N ARG A 45 -13.16 0.86 6.51
CA ARG A 45 -14.50 1.37 6.20
C ARG A 45 -14.56 1.98 4.80
N ILE A 46 -13.56 2.76 4.41
CA ILE A 46 -13.46 3.27 3.04
C ILE A 46 -13.41 2.11 2.03
N ARG A 47 -12.57 1.09 2.26
CA ARG A 47 -12.45 -0.09 1.37
C ARG A 47 -13.79 -0.78 1.13
N GLN A 48 -14.59 -0.96 2.18
CA GLN A 48 -15.93 -1.55 2.08
C GLN A 48 -16.93 -0.67 1.32
N LEU A 49 -16.75 0.65 1.39
CA LEU A 49 -17.62 1.62 0.72
C LEU A 49 -17.25 1.82 -0.76
N VAL A 50 -16.00 1.59 -1.17
CA VAL A 50 -15.50 1.82 -2.54
C VAL A 50 -16.41 1.23 -3.63
N PRO A 51 -16.93 -0.01 -3.52
CA PRO A 51 -17.85 -0.56 -4.53
C PRO A 51 -19.16 0.22 -4.69
N ARG A 52 -19.57 0.96 -3.66
CA ARG A 52 -20.81 1.75 -3.60
C ARG A 52 -20.58 3.24 -3.90
N MET A 53 -19.34 3.69 -4.07
CA MET A 53 -19.03 5.09 -4.35
C MET A 53 -19.23 5.41 -5.83
N LYS A 54 -19.81 6.58 -6.13
CA LYS A 54 -19.91 7.10 -7.50
C LYS A 54 -18.54 7.46 -8.09
N ILE A 55 -17.69 8.08 -7.28
CA ILE A 55 -16.32 8.45 -7.65
C ILE A 55 -15.38 7.56 -6.85
N LYS A 56 -14.56 6.78 -7.55
CA LYS A 56 -13.60 5.88 -6.92
C LYS A 56 -12.37 6.67 -6.46
N PRO A 57 -11.81 6.37 -5.27
CA PRO A 57 -10.57 6.98 -4.84
C PRO A 57 -9.39 6.55 -5.70
N GLY A 58 -8.31 7.32 -5.62
CA GLY A 58 -7.07 7.08 -6.35
C GLY A 58 -6.38 5.76 -5.98
N LYS A 59 -5.34 5.43 -6.75
CA LYS A 59 -4.59 4.18 -6.58
C LYS A 59 -4.06 4.02 -5.15
N ARG A 60 -4.11 2.80 -4.66
CA ARG A 60 -3.51 2.42 -3.38
C ARG A 60 -1.99 2.51 -3.47
N ILE A 61 -1.35 3.23 -2.55
CA ILE A 61 0.10 3.17 -2.39
C ILE A 61 0.48 1.77 -1.88
N VAL A 62 1.41 1.12 -2.59
CA VAL A 62 1.92 -0.21 -2.25
C VAL A 62 3.42 -0.09 -1.98
N ALA A 63 3.94 -0.91 -1.06
CA ALA A 63 5.38 -0.97 -0.79
C ALA A 63 6.16 -1.27 -2.07
N TRP A 64 7.30 -0.59 -2.23
CA TRP A 64 8.12 -0.65 -3.45
C TRP A 64 8.53 -2.07 -3.87
N HIS A 65 8.84 -2.93 -2.89
CA HIS A 65 9.25 -4.32 -3.17
C HIS A 65 8.14 -5.18 -3.80
N ARG A 66 6.88 -4.70 -3.79
CA ARG A 66 5.75 -5.34 -4.48
C ARG A 66 5.45 -4.73 -5.85
N THR A 67 6.02 -3.56 -6.16
CA THR A 67 5.81 -2.85 -7.43
C THR A 67 6.98 -3.01 -8.40
N VAL A 68 8.17 -3.36 -7.88
CA VAL A 68 9.38 -3.63 -8.67
C VAL A 68 9.15 -4.78 -9.67
N SER A 69 9.72 -4.65 -10.87
CA SER A 69 9.54 -5.64 -11.94
C SER A 69 10.28 -6.95 -11.64
N LYS A 70 9.78 -8.07 -12.17
CA LYS A 70 10.40 -9.40 -11.99
C LYS A 70 11.88 -9.42 -12.40
N PRO A 71 12.30 -8.87 -13.57
CA PRO A 71 13.71 -8.83 -13.94
C PRO A 71 14.59 -8.07 -12.94
N GLN A 72 14.10 -6.95 -12.41
CA GLN A 72 14.84 -6.18 -11.40
C GLN A 72 15.03 -6.97 -10.11
N ARG A 73 14.00 -7.72 -9.66
CA ARG A 73 14.15 -8.56 -8.46
C ARG A 73 15.16 -9.70 -8.66
N VAL A 74 15.13 -10.34 -9.84
CA VAL A 74 16.11 -11.38 -10.20
C VAL A 74 17.53 -10.82 -10.23
N ALA A 75 17.71 -9.60 -10.76
CA ALA A 75 19.02 -8.93 -10.75
C ALA A 75 19.52 -8.67 -9.31
N MET A 76 18.66 -8.24 -8.39
CA MET A 76 19.01 -8.07 -6.97
C MET A 76 19.39 -9.39 -6.32
N LEU A 77 18.64 -10.47 -6.60
CA LEU A 77 18.97 -11.80 -6.10
C LEU A 77 20.36 -12.24 -6.57
N LYS A 78 20.67 -12.10 -7.87
CA LYS A 78 22.00 -12.43 -8.43
C LYS A 78 23.12 -11.62 -7.78
N MET A 79 22.93 -10.31 -7.59
CA MET A 79 23.92 -9.47 -6.89
C MET A 79 24.15 -9.96 -5.45
N HIS A 80 23.07 -10.30 -4.75
CA HIS A 80 23.15 -10.82 -3.39
C HIS A 80 23.84 -12.19 -3.31
N GLU A 81 23.57 -13.09 -4.26
CA GLU A 81 24.23 -14.40 -4.37
C GLU A 81 25.73 -14.27 -4.70
N ASN A 82 26.11 -13.27 -5.51
CA ASN A 82 27.50 -12.89 -5.75
C ASN A 82 28.16 -12.19 -4.55
N GLY A 83 27.46 -12.11 -3.41
CA GLY A 83 27.99 -11.54 -2.18
C GLY A 83 28.06 -10.03 -2.18
N VAL A 84 27.32 -9.32 -3.03
CA VAL A 84 27.19 -7.85 -2.92
C VAL A 84 26.39 -7.51 -1.65
N PRO A 85 26.86 -6.59 -0.79
CA PRO A 85 26.11 -6.15 0.37
C PRO A 85 24.75 -5.55 0.01
N LEU A 86 23.75 -5.72 0.90
CA LEU A 86 22.42 -5.12 0.72
C LEU A 86 22.48 -3.60 0.60
N SER A 87 23.37 -2.94 1.34
CA SER A 87 23.59 -1.49 1.27
C SER A 87 23.98 -1.02 -0.13
N THR A 88 24.90 -1.72 -0.79
CA THR A 88 25.34 -1.41 -2.16
C THR A 88 24.23 -1.62 -3.17
N ILE A 89 23.44 -2.69 -3.02
CA ILE A 89 22.26 -2.93 -3.87
C ILE A 89 21.21 -1.84 -3.62
N ALA A 90 20.96 -1.48 -2.36
CA ALA A 90 20.01 -0.45 -1.96
C ALA A 90 20.36 0.92 -2.57
N GLN A 91 21.64 1.31 -2.50
CA GLN A 91 22.16 2.52 -3.13
C GLN A 91 21.97 2.50 -4.64
N LYS A 92 22.26 1.37 -5.32
CA LYS A 92 22.09 1.23 -6.77
C LYS A 92 20.64 1.44 -7.23
N TYR A 93 19.66 1.02 -6.44
CA TYR A 93 18.25 1.12 -6.77
C TYR A 93 17.53 2.32 -6.11
N GLY A 94 18.25 3.15 -5.35
CA GLY A 94 17.68 4.32 -4.67
C GLY A 94 16.61 3.97 -3.63
N VAL A 95 16.75 2.85 -2.92
CA VAL A 95 15.79 2.36 -1.92
C VAL A 95 16.49 1.98 -0.62
N SER A 96 15.71 1.72 0.43
CA SER A 96 16.26 1.18 1.68
C SER A 96 16.63 -0.30 1.57
N GLU A 97 17.55 -0.76 2.43
CA GLU A 97 17.94 -2.18 2.52
C GLU A 97 16.74 -3.11 2.78
N TYR A 98 15.76 -2.63 3.56
CA TYR A 98 14.52 -3.35 3.80
C TYR A 98 13.81 -3.72 2.50
N HIS A 99 13.71 -2.79 1.55
CA HIS A 99 13.05 -3.03 0.28
C HIS A 99 13.80 -4.03 -0.60
N VAL A 100 15.14 -3.97 -0.61
CA VAL A 100 15.97 -4.95 -1.31
C VAL A 100 15.78 -6.35 -0.72
N ARG A 101 15.86 -6.45 0.62
CA ARG A 101 15.69 -7.71 1.33
C ARG A 101 14.33 -8.35 1.05
N GLU A 102 13.25 -7.57 1.09
CA GLU A 102 11.91 -8.07 0.78
C GLU A 102 11.76 -8.46 -0.70
N ALA A 103 12.35 -7.71 -1.63
CA ALA A 103 12.33 -8.07 -3.04
C ALA A 103 13.02 -9.42 -3.30
N ILE A 104 14.20 -9.64 -2.70
CA ILE A 104 14.93 -10.91 -2.75
C ILE A 104 14.10 -12.05 -2.13
N ARG A 105 13.48 -11.82 -0.97
CA ARG A 105 12.63 -12.81 -0.29
C ARG A 105 11.47 -13.25 -1.19
N LEU A 106 10.78 -12.31 -1.83
CA LEU A 106 9.68 -12.61 -2.75
C LEU A 106 10.15 -13.42 -3.95
N THR A 107 11.30 -13.07 -4.52
CA THR A 107 11.86 -13.81 -5.67
C THR A 107 12.29 -15.23 -5.31
N ARG A 108 12.87 -15.44 -4.12
CA ARG A 108 13.20 -16.81 -3.66
C ARG A 108 11.96 -17.68 -3.51
N ILE A 109 10.88 -17.14 -2.97
CA ILE A 109 9.59 -17.85 -2.87
C ILE A 109 9.06 -18.19 -4.26
N GLU A 110 9.08 -17.22 -5.18
CA GLU A 110 8.59 -17.42 -6.55
C GLU A 110 9.42 -18.45 -7.34
N LEU A 111 10.73 -18.52 -7.10
CA LEU A 111 11.65 -19.45 -7.76
C LEU A 111 11.87 -20.76 -7.00
N ASN A 112 11.15 -21.00 -5.89
CA ASN A 112 11.34 -22.16 -5.00
C ASN A 112 12.80 -22.36 -4.54
N ILE A 113 13.58 -21.28 -4.42
CA ILE A 113 14.96 -21.33 -3.95
C ILE A 113 14.93 -21.38 -2.41
N PRO A 114 15.51 -22.41 -1.78
CA PRO A 114 15.54 -22.52 -0.33
C PRO A 114 16.26 -21.32 0.28
N ARG A 115 15.91 -20.96 1.53
CA ARG A 115 16.60 -19.89 2.26
C ARG A 115 18.04 -20.35 2.54
N GLY A 116 18.97 -20.00 1.65
CA GLY A 116 20.39 -20.28 1.81
C GLY A 116 20.95 -19.66 3.10
N ARG A 117 21.85 -20.39 3.76
CA ARG A 117 22.54 -20.02 5.01
C ARG A 117 23.47 -18.83 4.80
N GLY A 118 22.91 -17.61 4.80
CA GLY A 118 23.70 -16.39 4.84
C GLY A 118 24.63 -16.18 3.64
N ARG A 119 25.28 -15.01 3.63
CA ARG A 119 26.32 -14.67 2.66
C ARG A 119 27.53 -15.58 2.90
N PRO A 120 28.17 -16.18 1.87
CA PRO A 120 29.47 -16.81 2.06
C PRO A 120 30.42 -15.79 2.68
N ARG A 121 31.01 -16.12 3.84
CA ARG A 121 32.04 -15.26 4.46
C ARG A 121 33.16 -15.13 3.43
N LYS A 122 33.55 -13.90 3.09
CA LYS A 122 34.81 -13.67 2.38
C LYS A 122 35.91 -14.24 3.26
N ASN A 123 36.61 -15.27 2.79
CA ASN A 123 37.89 -15.65 3.37
C ASN A 123 38.81 -14.45 3.18
N LYS A 124 39.38 -13.97 4.30
CA LYS A 124 40.34 -12.88 4.35
C LYS A 124 41.74 -13.43 4.11
#